data_AF-A0A931KGE1-F1
#
_entry.id   AF-A0A931KGE1-F1
#
_cell.length_a   1.000
_cell.length_b   1.000
_cell.length_c   1.000
_cell.angle_alpha   90.00
_cell.angle_beta   90.00
_cell.angle_gamma   90.00
#
_symmetry.space_group_name_H-M   'P 1'
#
loop_
_entity.id
_entity.type
_entity.pdbx_description
1 polymer ?
#
loop_
_entity_poly.entity_id
_entity_poly.type
_entity_poly.pdbx_seq_one_letter_code
_entity_poly.pdbx_strand_id
1 'polypeptide(L)'
;MEVTEAKTKTSPPKAALRILAEQRWATPDGRWSLIGLAGAACLIATLYWENLKHFTFVWSNDDNYSHGWLVAPLSVYFANYAAERQLRSRKTPRSEPAPSSGVRLGSVLIALGLAGRLVTVFLPIGLVADGSMIVALAGAITLIFGLGTLRTYAFPIAFLVFMIPLPVAMYTMLANPLQMIVSKVAAGVMTACGIPVLCEGNMLTLPGDIRMFVAEACSGMRQLTGFLALTAAVAYLSGKPSWYRVVLVASAVPVAMVANIARVIVTGLIMYYVDPNYAQGAWHTAEGMVLMLGGLALLQLEMMILNAMTEVFAAGSASAKSSEPEGMETPRGVVQGARV
;
A
#
# COMPACT_ATOMS: atom_id res chain seq x y z
N MET A 1 7.74 -54.91 -22.17
CA MET A 1 7.97 -54.16 -20.92
C MET A 1 7.82 -52.70 -21.28
N GLU A 2 6.58 -52.24 -21.34
CA GLU A 2 6.22 -50.91 -21.86
C GLU A 2 5.59 -50.17 -20.68
N VAL A 3 6.40 -49.34 -20.01
CA VAL A 3 5.94 -48.52 -18.89
C VAL A 3 5.44 -47.21 -19.51
N THR A 4 4.12 -47.12 -19.64
CA THR A 4 3.42 -45.88 -19.98
C THR A 4 3.56 -44.88 -18.84
N GLU A 5 4.41 -43.87 -19.03
CA GLU A 5 4.44 -42.68 -18.18
C GLU A 5 3.11 -41.93 -18.31
N ALA A 6 2.23 -42.13 -17.34
CA ALA A 6 1.06 -41.29 -17.14
C ALA A 6 1.53 -39.89 -16.71
N LYS A 7 1.65 -39.00 -17.70
CA LYS A 7 1.87 -37.56 -17.53
C LYS A 7 0.69 -36.99 -16.75
N THR A 8 0.79 -36.93 -15.43
CA THR A 8 -0.15 -36.21 -14.57
C THR A 8 -0.12 -34.74 -14.96
N LYS A 9 -1.09 -34.31 -15.78
CA LYS A 9 -1.41 -32.90 -16.00
C LYS A 9 -1.74 -32.29 -14.65
N THR A 10 -0.75 -31.70 -13.99
CA THR A 10 -0.97 -30.83 -12.84
C THR A 10 -1.75 -29.63 -13.33
N SER A 11 -3.06 -29.63 -13.10
CA SER A 11 -3.91 -28.46 -13.31
C SER A 11 -3.28 -27.28 -12.56
N PRO A 12 -3.25 -26.07 -13.15
CA PRO A 12 -2.72 -24.90 -12.45
C PRO A 12 -3.41 -24.75 -11.09
N PRO A 13 -2.68 -24.37 -10.04
CA PRO A 13 -3.26 -24.23 -8.71
C PRO A 13 -4.44 -23.26 -8.79
N LYS A 14 -5.64 -23.74 -8.41
CA LYS A 14 -6.83 -22.90 -8.35
C LYS A 14 -6.58 -21.77 -7.36
N ALA A 15 -6.98 -20.54 -7.74
CA ALA A 15 -6.97 -19.40 -6.81
C ALA A 15 -7.72 -19.74 -5.52
N ALA A 16 -7.17 -19.39 -4.35
CA ALA A 16 -7.76 -19.68 -3.06
C ALA A 16 -9.15 -19.06 -2.88
N LEU A 17 -9.37 -17.85 -3.41
CA LEU A 17 -10.71 -17.24 -3.44
C LEU A 17 -11.72 -18.11 -4.18
N ARG A 18 -11.31 -18.76 -5.27
CA ARG A 18 -12.17 -19.69 -6.01
C ARG A 18 -12.49 -20.93 -5.19
N ILE A 19 -11.52 -21.49 -4.46
CA ILE A 19 -11.74 -22.63 -3.58
C ILE A 19 -12.74 -22.27 -2.47
N LEU A 20 -12.57 -21.11 -1.82
CA LEU A 20 -13.50 -20.63 -0.80
C LEU A 20 -14.90 -20.37 -1.36
N ALA A 21 -15.00 -19.81 -2.58
CA ALA A 21 -16.27 -19.59 -3.25
C ALA A 21 -16.96 -20.92 -3.61
N GLU A 22 -16.22 -21.92 -4.12
CA GLU A 22 -16.73 -23.27 -4.41
C GLU A 22 -17.24 -23.95 -3.13
N GLN A 23 -16.49 -23.86 -2.02
CA GLN A 23 -16.90 -24.39 -0.72
C GLN A 23 -18.18 -23.74 -0.21
N ARG A 24 -18.31 -22.42 -0.37
CA ARG A 24 -19.49 -21.67 0.09
C ARG A 24 -20.70 -21.87 -0.82
N TRP A 25 -20.49 -22.03 -2.13
CA TRP A 25 -21.57 -22.36 -3.06
C TRP A 25 -22.20 -23.74 -2.79
N ALA A 26 -21.48 -24.63 -2.12
CA ALA A 26 -21.99 -25.95 -1.75
C ALA A 26 -23.14 -25.88 -0.72
N THR A 27 -23.24 -24.83 0.09
CA THR A 27 -24.29 -24.66 1.10
C THR A 27 -25.40 -23.71 0.63
N PRO A 28 -26.69 -23.94 0.98
CA PRO A 28 -27.79 -23.05 0.59
C PRO A 28 -27.59 -21.61 1.06
N ASP A 29 -27.23 -21.39 2.32
CA ASP A 29 -26.98 -20.06 2.89
C ASP A 29 -25.78 -19.38 2.22
N GLY A 30 -24.76 -20.17 1.88
CA GLY A 30 -23.58 -19.70 1.18
C GLY A 30 -23.88 -19.19 -0.22
N ARG A 31 -24.81 -19.82 -0.96
CA ARG A 31 -25.26 -19.32 -2.27
C ARG A 31 -25.90 -17.94 -2.15
N TRP A 32 -26.81 -17.75 -1.19
CA TRP A 32 -27.43 -16.45 -0.95
C TRP A 32 -26.43 -15.38 -0.54
N SER A 33 -25.40 -15.74 0.26
CA SER A 33 -24.33 -14.80 0.61
C SER A 33 -23.51 -14.35 -0.60
N LEU A 34 -23.22 -15.25 -1.55
CA LEU A 34 -22.49 -14.93 -2.78
C LEU A 34 -23.34 -14.11 -3.76
N ILE A 35 -24.62 -14.44 -3.91
CA ILE A 35 -25.58 -13.65 -4.68
C ILE A 35 -25.75 -12.26 -4.06
N GLY A 36 -25.88 -12.18 -2.74
CA GLY A 36 -25.96 -10.92 -2.00
C GLY A 36 -24.71 -10.06 -2.18
N LEU A 37 -23.52 -10.67 -2.19
CA LEU A 37 -22.27 -9.95 -2.47
C LEU A 37 -22.24 -9.41 -3.91
N ALA A 38 -22.62 -10.24 -4.89
CA ALA A 38 -22.67 -9.82 -6.29
C ALA A 38 -23.70 -8.69 -6.50
N GLY A 39 -24.87 -8.79 -5.87
CA GLY A 39 -25.89 -7.74 -5.87
C GLY A 39 -25.41 -6.45 -5.22
N ALA A 40 -24.76 -6.53 -4.04
CA ALA A 40 -24.19 -5.39 -3.36
C ALA A 40 -23.07 -4.72 -4.18
N ALA A 41 -22.18 -5.50 -4.79
CA ALA A 41 -21.13 -5.00 -5.67
C ALA A 41 -21.71 -4.28 -6.90
N CYS A 42 -22.76 -4.84 -7.51
CA CYS A 42 -23.47 -4.21 -8.62
C CYS A 42 -24.13 -2.89 -8.20
N LEU A 43 -24.81 -2.86 -7.06
CA LEU A 43 -25.43 -1.65 -6.51
C LEU A 43 -24.41 -0.56 -6.15
N ILE A 44 -23.27 -0.94 -5.59
CA ILE A 44 -22.18 0.01 -5.32
C ILE A 44 -21.62 0.53 -6.66
N ALA A 45 -21.37 -0.34 -7.64
CA ALA A 45 -20.85 0.08 -8.94
C ALA A 45 -21.80 1.04 -9.67
N THR A 46 -23.12 0.84 -9.58
CA THR A 46 -24.11 1.75 -10.17
C THR A 46 -24.20 3.07 -9.41
N LEU A 47 -24.23 3.04 -8.07
CA LEU A 47 -24.32 4.25 -7.24
C LEU A 47 -23.07 5.16 -7.38
N TYR A 48 -21.92 4.55 -7.60
CA TYR A 48 -20.61 5.20 -7.75
C TYR A 48 -20.11 5.21 -9.21
N TRP A 49 -21.00 5.03 -10.19
CA TRP A 49 -20.62 4.97 -11.60
C TRP A 49 -19.88 6.22 -12.10
N GLU A 50 -20.30 7.41 -11.63
CA GLU A 50 -19.60 8.67 -11.94
C GLU A 50 -18.19 8.73 -11.35
N ASN A 51 -18.00 8.24 -10.12
CA ASN A 51 -16.68 8.16 -9.48
C ASN A 51 -15.76 7.19 -10.23
N LEU A 52 -16.28 6.03 -10.63
CA LEU A 52 -15.52 5.05 -11.43
C LEU A 52 -15.11 5.63 -12.78
N LYS A 53 -16.00 6.37 -13.46
CA LYS A 53 -15.64 7.10 -14.69
C LYS A 53 -14.55 8.14 -14.43
N HIS A 54 -14.69 8.94 -13.38
CA HIS A 54 -13.67 9.91 -12.98
C HIS A 54 -12.31 9.25 -12.72
N PHE A 55 -12.29 8.12 -12.02
CA PHE A 55 -11.06 7.35 -11.81
C PHE A 55 -10.43 6.90 -13.11
N THR A 56 -11.20 6.28 -14.01
CA THR A 56 -10.68 5.83 -15.31
C THR A 56 -10.17 7.00 -16.15
N PHE A 57 -10.82 8.17 -16.08
CA PHE A 57 -10.37 9.37 -16.76
C PHE A 57 -9.05 9.86 -16.19
N VAL A 58 -8.95 10.02 -14.86
CA VAL A 58 -7.72 10.50 -14.22
C VAL A 58 -6.56 9.52 -14.40
N TRP A 59 -6.77 8.22 -14.22
CA TRP A 59 -5.70 7.22 -14.40
C TRP A 59 -5.19 7.12 -15.84
N SER A 60 -5.98 7.57 -16.82
CA SER A 60 -5.61 7.51 -18.24
C SER A 60 -5.05 8.83 -18.78
N ASN A 61 -5.35 9.96 -18.13
CA ASN A 61 -4.99 11.29 -18.62
C ASN A 61 -4.04 12.06 -17.69
N ASP A 62 -3.93 11.65 -16.42
CA ASP A 62 -2.97 12.21 -15.47
C ASP A 62 -1.90 11.17 -15.12
N ASP A 63 -0.70 11.42 -15.64
CA ASP A 63 0.45 10.57 -15.41
C ASP A 63 0.77 10.37 -13.92
N ASN A 64 0.41 11.32 -13.03
CA ASN A 64 0.64 11.22 -11.58
C ASN A 64 -0.19 10.12 -10.91
N TYR A 65 -1.30 9.73 -11.54
CA TYR A 65 -2.23 8.72 -11.04
C TYR A 65 -2.34 7.48 -11.93
N SER A 66 -1.47 7.34 -12.93
CA SER A 66 -1.39 6.17 -13.81
C SER A 66 -1.31 4.82 -13.07
N HIS A 67 -0.72 4.80 -11.86
CA HIS A 67 -0.64 3.63 -10.99
C HIS A 67 -2.01 3.11 -10.52
N GLY A 68 -3.07 3.93 -10.56
CA GLY A 68 -4.42 3.58 -10.11
C GLY A 68 -4.98 2.33 -10.80
N TRP A 69 -4.64 2.11 -12.08
CA TRP A 69 -5.00 0.91 -12.83
C TRP A 69 -4.51 -0.40 -12.19
N LEU A 70 -3.37 -0.36 -11.48
CA LEU A 70 -2.78 -1.53 -10.82
C LEU A 70 -3.38 -1.80 -9.44
N VAL A 71 -3.99 -0.80 -8.80
CA VAL A 71 -4.43 -0.91 -7.40
C VAL A 71 -5.55 -1.93 -7.22
N ALA A 72 -6.56 -1.93 -8.09
CA ALA A 72 -7.67 -2.88 -7.99
C ALA A 72 -7.24 -4.34 -8.26
N PRO A 73 -6.47 -4.66 -9.33
CA PRO A 73 -5.90 -6.01 -9.51
C PRO A 73 -5.02 -6.46 -8.33
N LEU A 74 -4.18 -5.57 -7.79
CA LEU A 74 -3.35 -5.87 -6.62
C LEU A 74 -4.18 -6.13 -5.37
N SER A 75 -5.26 -5.37 -5.16
CA SER A 75 -6.20 -5.62 -4.05
C SER A 75 -6.82 -7.01 -4.15
N VAL A 76 -7.23 -7.46 -5.34
CA VAL A 76 -7.72 -8.83 -5.57
C VAL A 76 -6.63 -9.87 -5.33
N TYR A 77 -5.40 -9.60 -5.76
CA TYR A 77 -4.25 -10.47 -5.47
C TYR A 77 -3.99 -10.59 -3.96
N PHE A 78 -4.03 -9.48 -3.21
CA PHE A 78 -3.89 -9.49 -1.75
C PHE A 78 -5.04 -10.22 -1.07
N ALA A 79 -6.26 -10.10 -1.58
CA ALA A 79 -7.40 -10.87 -1.11
C ALA A 79 -7.17 -12.38 -1.34
N ASN A 80 -6.66 -12.78 -2.51
CA ASN A 80 -6.30 -14.16 -2.76
C ASN A 80 -5.19 -14.66 -1.82
N TYR A 81 -4.17 -13.85 -1.58
CA TYR A 81 -3.11 -14.17 -0.64
C TYR A 81 -3.62 -14.32 0.81
N ALA A 82 -4.57 -13.47 1.23
CA ALA A 82 -5.25 -13.60 2.52
C ALA A 82 -6.05 -14.92 2.62
N ALA A 83 -6.77 -15.27 1.55
CA ALA A 83 -7.51 -16.52 1.44
C ALA A 83 -6.58 -17.74 1.53
N GLU A 84 -5.40 -17.71 0.91
CA GLU A 84 -4.41 -18.78 1.01
C GLU A 84 -3.91 -18.96 2.45
N ARG A 85 -3.59 -17.86 3.16
CA ARG A 85 -3.20 -17.91 4.58
C ARG A 85 -4.31 -18.51 5.44
N GLN A 86 -5.57 -18.16 5.16
CA GLN A 86 -6.72 -18.72 5.86
C GLN A 86 -6.83 -20.24 5.66
N LEU A 87 -6.76 -20.71 4.41
CA LEU A 87 -6.83 -22.14 4.06
C LEU A 87 -5.66 -22.94 4.66
N ARG A 88 -4.44 -22.40 4.64
CA ARG A 88 -3.23 -23.06 5.19
C ARG A 88 -3.28 -23.21 6.71
N SER A 89 -3.94 -22.29 7.40
CA SER A 89 -3.88 -22.21 8.86
C SER A 89 -4.49 -23.40 9.61
N ARG A 90 -5.16 -24.36 8.92
CA ARG A 90 -5.76 -25.60 9.47
C ARG A 90 -6.62 -25.44 10.74
N LYS A 91 -6.86 -24.21 11.19
CA LYS A 91 -8.01 -23.89 12.03
C LYS A 91 -9.19 -24.27 11.16
N THR A 92 -9.81 -25.40 11.50
CA THR A 92 -11.21 -25.68 11.18
C THR A 92 -11.96 -24.36 11.10
N PRO A 93 -12.84 -24.12 10.11
CA PRO A 93 -13.55 -22.85 9.99
C PRO A 93 -14.05 -22.52 11.38
N ARG A 94 -13.38 -21.56 12.05
CA ARG A 94 -13.58 -21.29 13.46
C ARG A 94 -14.95 -20.68 13.46
N SER A 95 -15.94 -21.55 13.66
CA SER A 95 -17.38 -21.32 13.71
C SER A 95 -17.72 -20.13 12.83
N GLU A 96 -18.04 -20.36 11.54
CA GLU A 96 -18.44 -19.31 10.58
C GLU A 96 -18.98 -18.12 11.36
N PRO A 97 -18.23 -16.99 11.47
CA PRO A 97 -18.58 -15.97 12.44
C PRO A 97 -20.01 -15.61 12.15
N ALA A 98 -20.89 -15.92 13.13
CA ALA A 98 -22.33 -15.86 12.91
C ALA A 98 -22.63 -14.52 12.23
N PRO A 99 -23.45 -14.47 11.18
CA PRO A 99 -23.76 -13.24 10.45
C PRO A 99 -24.06 -12.07 11.41
N SER A 100 -24.68 -12.38 12.56
CA SER A 100 -24.96 -11.49 13.69
C SER A 100 -23.77 -10.66 14.21
N SER A 101 -22.54 -11.19 14.16
CA SER A 101 -21.34 -10.45 14.59
C SER A 101 -21.02 -9.26 13.70
N GLY A 102 -21.38 -9.33 12.41
CA GLY A 102 -21.12 -8.31 11.40
C GLY A 102 -22.23 -7.27 11.27
N VAL A 103 -23.48 -7.62 11.59
CA VAL A 103 -24.65 -6.78 11.24
C VAL A 103 -24.52 -5.35 11.73
N ARG A 104 -24.21 -5.13 13.02
CA ARG A 104 -24.11 -3.76 13.56
C ARG A 104 -23.04 -2.93 12.87
N LEU A 105 -21.81 -3.45 12.75
CA LEU A 105 -20.72 -2.71 12.11
C LEU A 105 -20.96 -2.55 10.60
N GLY A 106 -21.41 -3.60 9.92
CA GLY A 106 -21.72 -3.58 8.50
C GLY A 106 -22.79 -2.55 8.16
N SER A 107 -23.89 -2.52 8.93
CA SER A 107 -24.94 -1.51 8.77
C SER A 107 -24.44 -0.09 9.03
N VAL A 108 -23.61 0.11 10.06
CA VAL A 108 -22.99 1.42 10.33
C VAL A 108 -22.08 1.85 9.19
N LEU A 109 -21.23 0.96 8.66
CA LEU A 109 -20.35 1.27 7.54
C LEU A 109 -21.13 1.55 6.25
N ILE A 110 -22.18 0.80 5.96
CA ILE A 110 -23.09 1.08 4.83
C ILE A 110 -23.75 2.44 5.00
N ALA A 111 -24.28 2.74 6.19
CA ALA A 111 -24.90 4.03 6.49
C ALA A 111 -23.91 5.19 6.34
N LEU A 112 -22.66 5.03 6.80
CA LEU A 112 -21.59 6.01 6.61
C LEU A 112 -21.22 6.19 5.13
N GLY A 113 -21.12 5.09 4.37
CA GLY A 113 -20.87 5.14 2.93
C GLY A 113 -21.98 5.87 2.18
N LEU A 114 -23.24 5.58 2.49
CA LEU A 114 -24.41 6.26 1.93
C LEU A 114 -24.46 7.73 2.35
N ALA A 115 -24.23 8.04 3.62
CA ALA A 115 -24.19 9.40 4.11
C ALA A 115 -23.08 10.21 3.42
N GLY A 116 -21.88 9.65 3.26
CA GLY A 116 -20.80 10.29 2.51
C GLY A 116 -21.21 10.58 1.07
N ARG A 117 -21.86 9.62 0.39
CA ARG A 117 -22.40 9.84 -0.96
C ARG A 117 -23.48 10.92 -0.99
N LEU A 118 -24.39 10.95 -0.02
CA LEU A 118 -25.45 11.96 0.06
C LEU A 118 -24.89 13.36 0.35
N VAL A 119 -23.89 13.48 1.23
CA VAL A 119 -23.20 14.75 1.49
C VAL A 119 -22.62 15.30 0.18
N THR A 120 -22.14 14.44 -0.71
CA THR A 120 -21.56 14.88 -1.98
C THR A 120 -22.56 15.49 -2.97
N VAL A 121 -23.86 15.26 -2.74
CA VAL A 121 -24.94 15.94 -3.49
C VAL A 121 -25.03 17.42 -3.10
N PHE A 122 -24.75 17.74 -1.84
CA PHE A 122 -24.82 19.12 -1.32
C PHE A 122 -23.47 19.84 -1.35
N LEU A 123 -22.39 19.10 -1.11
CA LEU A 123 -21.02 19.61 -1.07
C LEU A 123 -20.16 18.75 -2.00
N PRO A 124 -19.77 19.21 -3.20
CA PRO A 124 -19.05 18.41 -4.19
C PRO A 124 -17.59 18.16 -3.79
N ILE A 125 -17.38 17.42 -2.71
CA ILE A 125 -16.08 17.04 -2.17
C ILE A 125 -15.74 15.65 -2.71
N GLY A 126 -14.98 15.59 -3.81
CA GLY A 126 -14.64 14.34 -4.51
C GLY A 126 -14.07 13.26 -3.60
N LEU A 127 -13.11 13.62 -2.73
CA LEU A 127 -12.47 12.69 -1.80
C LEU A 127 -13.47 11.97 -0.86
N VAL A 128 -14.53 12.66 -0.43
CA VAL A 128 -15.56 12.07 0.43
C VAL A 128 -16.38 11.05 -0.35
N ALA A 129 -16.76 11.36 -1.59
CA ALA A 129 -17.48 10.42 -2.46
C ALA A 129 -16.63 9.18 -2.77
N ASP A 130 -15.36 9.39 -3.08
CA ASP A 130 -14.44 8.33 -3.45
C ASP A 130 -14.16 7.39 -2.27
N GLY A 131 -13.91 7.97 -1.08
CA GLY A 131 -13.72 7.21 0.14
C GLY A 131 -14.98 6.49 0.60
N SER A 132 -16.16 7.09 0.40
CA SER A 132 -17.43 6.49 0.81
C SER A 132 -17.76 5.21 0.04
N MET A 133 -17.27 5.06 -1.19
CA MET A 133 -17.35 3.82 -1.97
C MET A 133 -16.60 2.67 -1.29
N ILE A 134 -15.37 2.91 -0.82
CA ILE A 134 -14.55 1.90 -0.13
C ILE A 134 -15.20 1.53 1.21
N VAL A 135 -15.73 2.52 1.94
CA VAL A 135 -16.44 2.30 3.21
C VAL A 135 -17.73 1.48 2.98
N ALA A 136 -18.49 1.76 1.92
CA ALA A 136 -19.66 0.98 1.56
C ALA A 136 -19.30 -0.47 1.20
N LEU A 137 -18.22 -0.68 0.44
CA LEU A 137 -17.70 -2.02 0.11
C LEU A 137 -17.30 -2.79 1.37
N ALA A 138 -16.56 -2.16 2.29
CA ALA A 138 -16.20 -2.74 3.57
C ALA A 138 -17.45 -3.10 4.40
N GLY A 139 -18.46 -2.23 4.39
CA GLY A 139 -19.74 -2.45 5.05
C GLY A 139 -20.50 -3.64 4.47
N ALA A 140 -20.59 -3.76 3.15
CA ALA A 140 -21.26 -4.88 2.48
C ALA A 140 -20.59 -6.22 2.81
N ILE A 141 -19.26 -6.29 2.73
CA ILE A 141 -18.48 -7.49 3.08
C ILE A 141 -18.71 -7.86 4.55
N THR A 142 -18.70 -6.87 5.46
CA THR A 142 -18.89 -7.09 6.89
C THR A 142 -20.31 -7.53 7.22
N LEU A 143 -21.32 -6.95 6.55
CA LEU A 143 -22.73 -7.27 6.74
C LEU A 143 -23.04 -8.71 6.31
N ILE A 144 -22.47 -9.15 5.19
CA ILE A 144 -22.74 -10.48 4.61
C ILE A 144 -21.89 -11.57 5.26
N PHE A 145 -20.61 -11.28 5.54
CA PHE A 145 -19.63 -12.30 5.95
C PHE A 145 -19.05 -12.13 7.35
N GLY A 146 -19.49 -11.12 8.10
CA GLY A 146 -19.08 -10.92 9.49
C GLY A 146 -17.74 -10.19 9.69
N LEU A 147 -17.47 -9.83 10.93
CA LEU A 147 -16.26 -9.12 11.36
C LEU A 147 -14.97 -9.91 11.12
N GLY A 148 -15.03 -11.25 11.21
CA GLY A 148 -13.87 -12.10 10.95
C GLY A 148 -13.36 -11.94 9.52
N THR A 149 -14.29 -11.86 8.56
CA THR A 149 -13.96 -11.65 7.15
C THR A 149 -13.37 -10.25 6.93
N LEU A 150 -13.96 -9.20 7.51
CA LEU A 150 -13.40 -7.85 7.44
C LEU A 150 -11.95 -7.82 7.95
N ARG A 151 -11.65 -8.48 9.07
CA ARG A 151 -10.27 -8.54 9.61
C ARG A 151 -9.30 -9.26 8.69
N THR A 152 -9.72 -10.37 8.07
CA THR A 152 -8.90 -11.11 7.11
C THR A 152 -8.59 -10.28 5.86
N TYR A 153 -9.59 -9.56 5.34
CA TYR A 153 -9.50 -8.79 4.11
C TYR A 153 -9.31 -7.28 4.33
N ALA A 154 -8.99 -6.84 5.55
CA ALA A 154 -8.85 -5.43 5.91
C ALA A 154 -7.78 -4.72 5.07
N PHE A 155 -6.62 -5.36 4.90
CA PHE A 155 -5.55 -4.80 4.08
C PHE A 155 -5.92 -4.71 2.58
N PRO A 156 -6.41 -5.78 1.92
CA PRO A 156 -6.92 -5.68 0.55
C PRO A 156 -7.91 -4.52 0.33
N ILE A 157 -8.86 -4.36 1.25
CA ILE A 157 -9.87 -3.30 1.18
C ILE A 157 -9.24 -1.92 1.40
N ALA A 158 -8.39 -1.77 2.42
CA ALA A 158 -7.69 -0.51 2.71
C ALA A 158 -6.73 -0.10 1.58
N PHE A 159 -6.13 -1.07 0.90
CA PHE A 159 -5.22 -0.83 -0.23
C PHE A 159 -5.93 -0.10 -1.39
N LEU A 160 -7.26 -0.23 -1.53
CA LEU A 160 -8.03 0.51 -2.53
C LEU A 160 -7.95 2.02 -2.34
N VAL A 161 -7.57 2.54 -1.17
CA VAL A 161 -7.38 4.00 -0.97
C VAL A 161 -6.34 4.56 -1.93
N PHE A 162 -5.33 3.79 -2.33
CA PHE A 162 -4.31 4.22 -3.29
C PHE A 162 -4.84 4.44 -4.72
N MET A 163 -6.07 4.01 -5.03
CA MET A 163 -6.69 4.27 -6.33
C MET A 163 -7.38 5.64 -6.38
N ILE A 164 -7.64 6.26 -5.23
CA ILE A 164 -8.40 7.50 -5.12
C ILE A 164 -7.50 8.69 -5.47
N PRO A 165 -7.83 9.48 -6.51
CA PRO A 165 -7.09 10.70 -6.81
C PRO A 165 -7.35 11.77 -5.73
N LEU A 166 -6.28 12.37 -5.21
CA LEU A 166 -6.42 13.47 -4.25
C LEU A 166 -6.94 14.72 -4.97
N PRO A 167 -7.84 15.50 -4.32
CA PRO A 167 -8.23 16.80 -4.83
C PRO A 167 -7.02 17.72 -5.05
N VAL A 168 -7.05 18.52 -6.12
CA VAL A 168 -5.95 19.45 -6.49
C VAL A 168 -5.52 20.34 -5.31
N ALA A 169 -6.46 20.81 -4.49
CA ALA A 169 -6.14 21.62 -3.31
C ALA A 169 -5.27 20.85 -2.29
N MET A 170 -5.61 19.59 -2.00
CA MET A 170 -4.81 18.77 -1.08
C MET A 170 -3.47 18.40 -1.69
N TYR A 171 -3.46 18.09 -2.99
CA TYR A 171 -2.24 17.81 -3.73
C TYR A 171 -1.27 19.00 -3.66
N THR A 172 -1.72 20.21 -3.97
CA THR A 172 -0.90 21.43 -3.94
C THR A 172 -0.44 21.79 -2.53
N MET A 173 -1.29 21.59 -1.50
CA MET A 173 -0.90 21.75 -0.09
C MET A 173 0.26 20.83 0.32
N LEU A 174 0.35 19.62 -0.23
CA LEU A 174 1.44 18.69 0.02
C LEU A 174 2.65 18.95 -0.87
N ALA A 175 2.43 19.22 -2.16
CA ALA A 175 3.48 19.38 -3.15
C ALA A 175 4.31 20.65 -2.92
N ASN A 176 3.67 21.78 -2.57
CA ASN A 176 4.36 23.07 -2.44
C ASN A 176 5.48 23.07 -1.39
N PRO A 177 5.26 22.61 -0.14
CA PRO A 177 6.34 22.50 0.85
C PRO A 177 7.47 21.59 0.39
N LEU A 178 7.14 20.46 -0.24
CA LEU A 178 8.12 19.50 -0.75
C LEU A 178 8.99 20.15 -1.84
N GLN A 179 8.39 20.86 -2.80
CA GLN A 179 9.13 21.58 -3.86
C GLN A 179 10.08 22.62 -3.28
N MET A 180 9.66 23.37 -2.26
CA MET A 180 10.49 24.38 -1.60
C MET A 180 11.71 23.76 -0.90
N ILE A 181 11.51 22.64 -0.21
CA ILE A 181 12.61 21.90 0.45
C ILE A 181 13.57 21.38 -0.61
N VAL A 182 13.04 20.71 -1.64
CA VAL A 182 13.83 20.12 -2.73
C VAL A 182 14.66 21.19 -3.43
N SER A 183 14.07 22.34 -3.77
CA SER A 183 14.75 23.44 -4.46
C SER A 183 15.89 24.01 -3.63
N LYS A 184 15.66 24.27 -2.34
CA LYS A 184 16.70 24.78 -1.43
C LYS A 184 17.86 23.81 -1.28
N VAL A 185 17.57 22.52 -1.08
CA VAL A 185 18.61 21.49 -0.94
C VAL A 185 19.40 21.34 -2.24
N ALA A 186 18.71 21.26 -3.39
CA ALA A 186 19.35 21.15 -4.68
C ALA A 186 20.25 22.36 -4.99
N ALA A 187 19.78 23.59 -4.74
CA ALA A 187 20.57 24.81 -4.89
C ALA A 187 21.83 24.78 -4.02
N GLY A 188 21.69 24.39 -2.75
CA GLY A 188 22.81 24.28 -1.82
C GLY A 188 23.86 23.26 -2.28
N VAL A 189 23.42 22.09 -2.73
CA VAL A 189 24.34 21.05 -3.24
C VAL A 189 25.03 21.49 -4.52
N MET A 190 24.29 22.05 -5.50
CA MET A 190 24.90 22.54 -6.74
C MET A 190 25.88 23.69 -6.51
N THR A 191 25.57 24.59 -5.57
CA THR A 191 26.48 25.67 -5.15
C THR A 191 27.73 25.11 -4.48
N ALA A 192 27.60 24.08 -3.63
CA ALA A 192 28.74 23.38 -3.06
C ALA A 192 29.60 22.66 -4.12
N CYS A 193 29.01 22.26 -5.25
CA CYS A 193 29.72 21.72 -6.41
C CYS A 193 30.35 22.78 -7.32
N GLY A 194 30.27 24.07 -6.97
CA GLY A 194 30.90 25.17 -7.71
C GLY A 194 30.01 25.85 -8.76
N ILE A 195 28.71 25.52 -8.81
CA ILE A 195 27.75 26.17 -9.71
C ILE A 195 26.93 27.16 -8.90
N PRO A 196 27.09 28.49 -9.07
CA PRO A 196 26.31 29.45 -8.32
C PRO A 196 24.84 29.40 -8.78
N VAL A 197 23.95 28.93 -7.91
CA VAL A 197 22.51 28.80 -8.20
C VAL A 197 21.71 29.79 -7.37
N LEU A 198 20.93 30.64 -8.05
CA LEU A 198 19.94 31.49 -7.40
C LEU A 198 18.64 30.70 -7.23
N CYS A 199 18.13 30.62 -5.99
CA CYS A 199 16.90 29.91 -5.66
C CYS A 199 15.80 30.90 -5.23
N GLU A 200 14.76 31.03 -6.05
CA GLU A 200 13.61 31.89 -5.80
C GLU A 200 12.34 31.03 -5.78
N GLY A 201 11.85 30.70 -4.58
CA GLY A 201 10.72 29.77 -4.48
C GLY A 201 11.10 28.36 -4.92
N ASN A 202 10.43 27.87 -5.96
CA ASN A 202 10.72 26.61 -6.65
C ASN A 202 11.45 26.81 -8.00
N MET A 203 11.89 28.04 -8.30
CA MET A 203 12.70 28.35 -9.47
C MET A 203 14.18 28.36 -9.09
N LEU A 204 14.99 27.67 -9.89
CA LEU A 204 16.45 27.66 -9.81
C LEU A 204 17.01 28.30 -11.08
N THR A 205 17.84 29.33 -10.91
CA THR A 205 18.50 30.05 -12.00
C THR A 205 20.00 29.77 -11.92
N LEU A 206 20.50 29.09 -12.95
CA LEU A 206 21.90 28.72 -13.13
C LEU A 206 22.61 29.76 -14.03
N PRO A 207 23.94 29.79 -14.09
CA PRO A 207 24.67 30.73 -14.96
C PRO A 207 24.29 30.56 -16.43
N GLY A 208 24.27 31.66 -17.18
CA GLY A 208 23.78 31.68 -18.57
C GLY A 208 22.26 31.87 -18.70
N ASP A 209 21.58 32.38 -17.66
CA ASP A 209 20.12 32.56 -17.60
C ASP A 209 19.33 31.25 -17.83
N ILE A 210 19.94 30.12 -17.45
CA ILE A 210 19.31 28.80 -17.52
C ILE A 210 18.36 28.69 -16.33
N ARG A 211 17.06 28.69 -16.61
CA ARG A 211 16.01 28.61 -15.58
C ARG A 211 15.39 27.22 -15.58
N MET A 212 15.37 26.59 -14.42
CA MET A 212 14.63 25.36 -14.20
C MET A 212 13.62 25.55 -13.08
N PHE A 213 12.39 25.14 -13.35
CA PHE A 213 11.37 25.06 -12.32
C PHE A 213 11.34 23.65 -11.75
N VAL A 214 11.34 23.54 -10.44
CA VAL A 214 10.88 22.33 -9.76
C VAL A 214 9.35 22.31 -9.84
N ALA A 215 8.86 22.10 -11.07
CA ALA A 215 7.44 22.10 -11.41
C ALA A 215 6.71 20.92 -10.73
N GLU A 216 5.38 20.87 -10.84
CA GLU A 216 4.58 19.76 -10.29
C GLU A 216 5.06 18.38 -10.75
N ALA A 217 5.60 18.26 -11.96
CA ALA A 217 6.22 17.03 -12.47
C ALA A 217 7.46 16.58 -11.66
N CYS A 218 8.16 17.53 -11.03
CA CYS A 218 9.30 17.33 -10.15
C CYS A 218 8.93 17.47 -8.67
N SER A 219 7.64 17.53 -8.32
CA SER A 219 7.18 17.55 -6.92
C SER A 219 7.47 16.23 -6.19
N GLY A 220 7.81 15.18 -6.94
CA GLY A 220 7.99 13.83 -6.41
C GLY A 220 6.69 13.15 -6.02
N MET A 221 5.51 13.78 -6.20
CA MET A 221 4.24 13.22 -5.74
C MET A 221 3.88 11.89 -6.41
N ARG A 222 4.12 11.76 -7.72
CA ARG A 222 3.96 10.47 -8.44
C ARG A 222 4.85 9.38 -7.87
N GLN A 223 6.10 9.71 -7.55
CA GLN A 223 7.05 8.77 -6.95
C GLN A 223 6.64 8.43 -5.52
N LEU A 224 6.16 9.43 -4.77
CA LEU A 224 5.71 9.28 -3.40
C LEU A 224 4.49 8.37 -3.28
N THR A 225 3.43 8.62 -4.07
CA THR A 225 2.22 7.77 -4.05
C THR A 225 2.54 6.36 -4.51
N GLY A 226 3.38 6.20 -5.55
CA GLY A 226 3.89 4.92 -5.99
C GLY A 226 4.70 4.17 -4.93
N PHE A 227 5.63 4.84 -4.25
CA PHE A 227 6.42 4.25 -3.17
C PHE A 227 5.59 3.95 -1.92
N LEU A 228 4.59 4.76 -1.57
CA LEU A 228 3.66 4.45 -0.49
C LEU A 228 2.84 3.19 -0.80
N ALA A 229 2.31 3.07 -2.03
CA ALA A 229 1.58 1.87 -2.44
C ALA A 229 2.50 0.64 -2.48
N LEU A 230 3.71 0.77 -3.01
CA LEU A 230 4.70 -0.30 -3.10
C LEU A 230 5.16 -0.77 -1.72
N THR A 231 5.55 0.14 -0.83
CA THR A 231 6.00 -0.19 0.53
C THR A 231 4.87 -0.79 1.35
N ALA A 232 3.63 -0.33 1.20
CA ALA A 232 2.46 -0.95 1.82
C ALA A 232 2.26 -2.40 1.34
N ALA A 233 2.35 -2.63 0.03
CA ALA A 233 2.27 -3.97 -0.56
C ALA A 233 3.38 -4.90 -0.03
N VAL A 234 4.64 -4.44 -0.07
CA VAL A 234 5.80 -5.21 0.41
C VAL A 234 5.67 -5.49 1.90
N ALA A 235 5.31 -4.48 2.71
CA ALA A 235 5.10 -4.63 4.14
C ALA A 235 4.06 -5.73 4.46
N TYR A 236 2.95 -5.78 3.72
CA TYR A 236 1.93 -6.80 3.89
C TYR A 236 2.40 -8.22 3.51
N LEU A 237 3.11 -8.34 2.40
CA LEU A 237 3.60 -9.63 1.88
C LEU A 237 4.81 -10.18 2.68
N SER A 238 5.62 -9.30 3.26
CA SER A 238 6.91 -9.65 3.90
C SER A 238 6.82 -10.62 5.09
N GLY A 239 5.67 -10.72 5.76
CA GLY A 239 5.51 -11.50 6.99
C GLY A 239 6.32 -10.98 8.18
N LYS A 240 6.92 -9.79 8.09
CA LYS A 240 7.77 -9.17 9.13
C LYS A 240 6.95 -8.58 10.29
N PRO A 241 7.56 -8.27 11.45
CA PRO A 241 6.89 -7.63 12.59
C PRO A 241 6.22 -6.28 12.24
N SER A 242 5.26 -5.83 13.04
CA SER A 242 4.52 -4.58 12.78
C SER A 242 5.42 -3.34 12.74
N TRP A 243 6.43 -3.24 13.62
CA TRP A 243 7.36 -2.11 13.61
C TRP A 243 8.12 -2.00 12.28
N TYR A 244 8.57 -3.14 11.71
CA TYR A 244 9.26 -3.18 10.42
C TYR A 244 8.35 -2.63 9.32
N ARG A 245 7.09 -3.06 9.32
CA ARG A 245 6.09 -2.62 8.34
C ARG A 245 5.81 -1.12 8.43
N VAL A 246 5.70 -0.60 9.65
CA VAL A 246 5.47 0.84 9.88
C VAL A 246 6.66 1.65 9.42
N VAL A 247 7.89 1.24 9.78
CA VAL A 247 9.11 1.92 9.34
C VAL A 247 9.23 1.92 7.82
N LEU A 248 9.04 0.76 7.18
CA LEU A 248 9.13 0.63 5.72
C LEU A 248 8.08 1.48 4.97
N VAL A 249 6.85 1.61 5.50
CA VAL A 249 5.84 2.48 4.88
C VAL A 249 6.16 3.95 5.14
N ALA A 250 6.60 4.29 6.35
CA ALA A 250 6.95 5.66 6.70
C ALA A 250 8.19 6.17 5.93
N SER A 251 9.12 5.29 5.60
CA SER A 251 10.34 5.61 4.85
C SER A 251 10.10 5.93 3.37
N ALA A 252 8.93 5.57 2.83
CA ALA A 252 8.55 5.94 1.47
C ALA A 252 8.63 7.46 1.24
N VAL A 253 8.29 8.26 2.26
CA VAL A 253 8.37 9.72 2.21
C VAL A 253 9.81 10.22 2.07
N PRO A 254 10.74 9.95 3.01
CA PRO A 254 12.12 10.40 2.89
C PRO A 254 12.84 9.80 1.68
N VAL A 255 12.57 8.54 1.31
CA VAL A 255 13.19 7.94 0.12
C VAL A 255 12.71 8.62 -1.16
N ALA A 256 11.41 8.90 -1.29
CA ALA A 256 10.90 9.69 -2.41
C ALA A 256 11.51 11.10 -2.45
N MET A 257 11.68 11.75 -1.29
CA MET A 257 12.32 13.06 -1.22
C MET A 257 13.78 13.04 -1.66
N VAL A 258 14.57 12.06 -1.19
CA VAL A 258 15.98 11.92 -1.58
C VAL A 258 16.12 11.64 -3.07
N ALA A 259 15.33 10.71 -3.61
CA ALA A 259 15.32 10.42 -5.04
C ALA A 259 14.93 11.66 -5.87
N ASN A 260 13.99 12.47 -5.38
CA ASN A 260 13.57 13.69 -6.05
C ASN A 260 14.61 14.82 -5.96
N ILE A 261 15.33 14.95 -4.85
CA ILE A 261 16.46 15.89 -4.72
C ILE A 261 17.57 15.50 -5.70
N ALA A 262 17.93 14.21 -5.73
CA ALA A 262 18.91 13.69 -6.68
C ALA A 262 18.50 13.98 -8.12
N ARG A 263 17.20 13.84 -8.44
CA ARG A 263 16.65 14.22 -9.75
C ARG A 263 16.91 15.67 -10.10
N VAL A 264 16.46 16.61 -9.25
CA VAL A 264 16.61 18.04 -9.53
C VAL A 264 18.08 18.42 -9.71
N ILE A 265 18.99 17.84 -8.91
CA ILE A 265 20.43 18.07 -9.04
C ILE A 265 20.92 17.53 -10.39
N VAL A 266 20.62 16.28 -10.74
CA VAL A 266 21.06 15.67 -12.01
C VAL A 266 20.50 16.43 -13.21
N THR A 267 19.22 16.80 -13.21
CA THR A 267 18.63 17.65 -14.26
C THR A 267 19.38 18.98 -14.37
N GLY A 268 19.66 19.66 -13.26
CA GLY A 268 20.38 20.94 -13.25
C GLY A 268 21.81 20.81 -13.79
N LEU A 269 22.52 19.75 -13.43
CA LEU A 269 23.86 19.46 -13.94
C LEU A 269 23.86 19.18 -15.44
N ILE A 270 22.87 18.42 -15.94
CA ILE A 270 22.70 18.15 -17.38
C ILE A 270 22.42 19.45 -18.13
N MET A 271 21.51 20.28 -17.62
CA MET A 271 21.17 21.56 -18.26
C MET A 271 22.37 22.51 -18.32
N TYR A 272 23.22 22.52 -17.29
CA TYR A 272 24.37 23.41 -17.22
C TYR A 272 25.58 22.94 -18.05
N TYR A 273 25.95 21.65 -17.96
CA TYR A 273 27.17 21.14 -18.61
C TYR A 273 26.95 20.56 -20.01
N VAL A 274 25.72 20.14 -20.34
CA VAL A 274 25.44 19.44 -21.59
C VAL A 274 24.63 20.34 -22.52
N ASP A 275 23.32 20.45 -22.28
CA ASP A 275 22.42 21.34 -23.02
C ASP A 275 21.08 21.44 -22.27
N PRO A 276 20.50 22.63 -22.08
CA PRO A 276 19.18 22.81 -21.47
C PRO A 276 18.04 22.02 -22.15
N ASN A 277 18.17 21.70 -23.44
CA ASN A 277 17.18 20.94 -24.21
C ASN A 277 17.03 19.48 -23.74
N TYR A 278 18.03 18.91 -23.05
CA TYR A 278 17.93 17.55 -22.49
C TYR A 278 16.99 17.44 -21.30
N ALA A 279 16.59 18.57 -20.69
CA ALA A 279 15.57 18.60 -19.64
C ALA A 279 14.12 18.52 -20.18
N GLN A 280 13.94 18.26 -21.48
CA GLN A 280 12.63 18.17 -22.13
C GLN A 280 12.48 16.86 -22.92
N GLY A 281 11.22 16.52 -23.24
CA GLY A 281 10.88 15.40 -24.12
C GLY A 281 11.38 14.04 -23.60
N ALA A 282 11.84 13.20 -24.52
CA ALA A 282 12.22 11.82 -24.24
C ALA A 282 13.39 11.68 -23.26
N TRP A 283 14.34 12.63 -23.27
CA TRP A 283 15.49 12.61 -22.37
C TRP A 283 15.08 12.85 -20.91
N HIS A 284 14.17 13.78 -20.68
CA HIS A 284 13.60 14.00 -19.35
C HIS A 284 12.82 12.77 -18.85
N THR A 285 12.11 12.07 -19.75
CA THR A 285 11.43 10.83 -19.40
C THR A 285 12.44 9.74 -19.02
N ALA A 286 13.50 9.55 -19.81
CA ALA A 286 14.54 8.56 -19.54
C ALA A 286 15.27 8.84 -18.22
N GLU A 287 15.64 10.10 -17.97
CA GLU A 287 16.21 10.55 -16.71
C GLU A 287 15.30 10.20 -15.53
N GLY A 288 14.01 10.51 -15.65
CA GLY A 288 13.00 10.16 -14.66
C GLY A 288 12.89 8.66 -14.39
N MET A 289 13.02 7.81 -15.41
CA MET A 289 13.03 6.35 -15.23
C MET A 289 14.27 5.86 -14.48
N VAL A 290 15.46 6.36 -14.84
CA VAL A 290 16.72 5.98 -14.17
C VAL A 290 16.68 6.36 -12.69
N LEU A 291 16.19 7.55 -12.37
CA LEU A 291 16.12 8.03 -10.99
C LEU A 291 15.04 7.30 -10.18
N MET A 292 13.95 6.89 -10.81
CA MET A 292 12.96 5.98 -10.20
C MET A 292 13.63 4.65 -9.81
N LEU A 293 14.46 4.06 -10.68
CA LEU A 293 15.23 2.85 -10.36
C LEU A 293 16.19 3.10 -9.19
N GLY A 294 16.80 4.29 -9.11
CA GLY A 294 17.59 4.72 -7.96
C GLY A 294 16.80 4.76 -6.66
N GLY A 295 15.58 5.30 -6.67
CA GLY A 295 14.68 5.28 -5.51
C GLY A 295 14.29 3.85 -5.08
N LEU A 296 14.04 2.95 -6.04
CA LEU A 296 13.83 1.53 -5.76
C LEU A 296 15.06 0.87 -5.14
N ALA A 297 16.27 1.21 -5.60
CA ALA A 297 17.51 0.71 -5.02
C ALA A 297 17.70 1.19 -3.57
N LEU A 298 17.32 2.44 -3.26
CA LEU A 298 17.31 2.95 -1.88
C LEU A 298 16.33 2.20 -0.98
N LEU A 299 15.11 1.93 -1.46
CA LEU A 299 14.14 1.08 -0.74
C LEU A 299 14.69 -0.34 -0.51
N GLN A 300 15.38 -0.90 -1.51
CA GLN A 300 15.99 -2.21 -1.38
C GLN A 300 17.12 -2.24 -0.35
N LEU A 301 17.96 -1.21 -0.33
CA LEU A 301 19.01 -1.05 0.67
C LEU A 301 18.41 -0.91 2.08
N GLU A 302 17.36 -0.10 2.23
CA GLU A 302 16.65 0.03 3.50
C GLU A 302 16.11 -1.32 3.99
N MET A 303 15.46 -2.08 3.11
CA MET A 303 14.97 -3.42 3.47
C MET A 303 16.09 -4.35 3.92
N MET A 304 17.29 -4.27 3.30
CA MET A 304 18.46 -5.04 3.74
C MET A 304 18.88 -4.64 5.17
N ILE A 305 18.94 -3.34 5.45
CA ILE A 305 19.28 -2.81 6.78
C ILE A 305 18.26 -3.25 7.82
N LEU A 306 16.96 -3.09 7.54
CA LEU A 306 15.89 -3.48 8.45
C LEU A 306 15.88 -5.00 8.70
N ASN A 307 16.23 -5.80 7.70
CA ASN A 307 16.39 -7.25 7.86
C ASN A 307 17.54 -7.59 8.81
N ALA A 308 18.72 -6.99 8.60
CA ALA A 308 19.87 -7.16 9.48
C ALA A 308 19.54 -6.75 10.94
N MET A 309 18.85 -5.62 11.13
CA MET A 309 18.39 -5.20 12.47
C MET A 309 17.44 -6.23 13.10
N THR A 310 16.51 -6.78 12.32
CA THR A 310 15.56 -7.80 12.82
C THR A 310 16.29 -9.07 13.28
N GLU A 311 17.32 -9.49 12.56
CA GLU A 311 18.16 -10.64 12.92
C GLU A 311 18.96 -10.38 14.20
N VAL A 312 19.56 -9.19 14.36
CA VAL A 312 20.29 -8.79 15.57
C VAL A 312 19.36 -8.77 16.79
N PHE A 313 18.16 -8.19 16.68
CA PHE A 313 17.18 -8.19 17.78
C PHE A 313 16.72 -9.60 18.15
N ALA A 314 16.56 -10.49 17.16
CA ALA A 314 16.20 -11.88 17.40
C ALA A 314 17.32 -12.64 18.13
N ALA A 315 18.59 -12.43 17.73
CA ALA A 315 19.75 -13.04 18.38
C ALA A 315 19.95 -12.55 19.83
N GLY A 316 19.78 -11.25 20.09
CA GLY A 316 19.87 -10.68 21.44
C GLY A 316 18.80 -11.23 22.38
N SER A 317 17.56 -11.42 21.89
CA SER A 317 16.48 -12.02 22.69
C SER A 317 16.73 -13.50 23.00
N ALA A 318 17.34 -14.25 22.09
CA ALA A 318 17.70 -15.65 22.33
C ALA A 318 18.80 -15.79 23.38
N SER A 319 19.84 -14.94 23.31
CA SER A 319 20.94 -14.93 24.28
C SER A 319 20.49 -14.57 25.70
N ALA A 320 19.52 -13.65 25.86
CA ALA A 320 18.99 -13.26 27.16
C ALA A 320 18.18 -14.38 27.83
N LYS A 321 17.45 -15.19 27.04
CA LYS A 321 16.69 -16.34 27.55
C LYS A 321 17.59 -17.51 27.98
N SER A 322 18.75 -17.70 27.35
CA SER A 322 19.70 -18.74 27.77
C SER A 322 20.50 -18.40 29.03
N SER A 323 20.47 -17.14 29.47
CA SER A 323 21.18 -16.68 30.67
C SER A 323 20.32 -16.60 31.93
N GLU A 324 19.01 -16.88 31.85
CA GLU A 324 18.17 -17.04 33.05
C GLU A 324 18.51 -18.38 33.73
N PRO A 325 18.94 -18.37 35.02
CA PRO A 325 19.33 -19.61 35.69
C PRO A 325 18.10 -20.50 35.92
N GLU A 326 18.16 -21.69 35.34
CA GLU A 326 17.21 -22.78 35.53
C GLU A 326 17.34 -23.32 36.97
N GLY A 327 16.32 -23.09 37.81
CA GLY A 327 16.10 -23.86 39.04
C GLY A 327 16.77 -23.34 40.32
N MET A 328 16.09 -22.43 41.03
CA MET A 328 16.07 -22.51 42.50
C MET A 328 14.82 -23.32 42.87
N GLU A 329 14.96 -24.65 42.91
CA GLU A 329 13.93 -25.53 43.45
C GLU A 329 13.62 -25.11 44.89
N THR A 330 12.38 -24.70 45.14
CA THR A 330 11.86 -24.60 46.50
C THR A 330 11.71 -26.03 47.04
N PRO A 331 12.31 -26.38 48.20
CA PRO A 331 12.12 -27.72 48.74
C PRO A 331 10.65 -27.86 49.16
N ARG A 332 9.91 -28.74 48.47
CA ARG A 332 8.58 -29.17 48.90
C ARG A 332 8.71 -29.84 50.26
N GLY A 333 8.16 -29.18 51.28
CA GLY A 333 7.97 -29.75 52.61
C GLY A 333 7.22 -31.07 52.53
N VAL A 334 7.84 -32.10 53.12
CA VAL A 334 7.31 -33.44 53.32
C VAL A 334 6.03 -33.37 54.15
N VAL A 335 4.89 -33.69 53.57
CA VAL A 335 3.69 -34.06 54.34
C VAL A 335 3.67 -35.58 54.41
N GLN A 336 4.26 -36.10 55.49
CA GLN A 336 4.10 -37.50 55.89
C GLN A 336 2.76 -37.63 56.62
N GLY A 337 1.91 -38.50 56.10
CA GLY A 337 0.66 -38.88 56.77
C GLY A 337 0.93 -39.68 58.04
N ALA A 338 0.16 -39.39 59.08
CA ALA A 338 -0.05 -40.27 60.21
C ALA A 338 -1.56 -40.53 60.36
N ARG A 339 -1.91 -41.82 60.34
CA ARG A 339 -3.22 -42.36 60.73
C ARG A 339 -3.47 -42.05 62.20
N VAL A 340 -4.70 -41.65 62.58
CA VAL A 340 -5.72 -42.38 63.35
C VAL A 340 -7.04 -41.66 63.14
#